data_AF-M2SKS6-F1
#
_entry.id   AF-M2SKS6-F1
#
_cell.length_a   1.000
_cell.length_b   1.000
_cell.length_c   1.000
_cell.angle_alpha   90.00
_cell.angle_beta   90.00
_cell.angle_gamma   90.00
#
_symmetry.space_group_name_H-M   'P 1'
#
loop_
_entity.id
_entity.type
_entity.pdbx_description
1 polymer ?
#
loop_
_entity_poly.entity_id
_entity_poly.type
_entity_poly.pdbx_seq_one_letter_code
_entity_poly.pdbx_strand_id
1 'polypeptide(L)'
;AESLADQRQIINHLLQSNHYQALITEVLKQELPKYTNSTVIDTTNMIHHMRECALILASASPIFTAAIAGDLPSRLLTDPELQSGYTALSDRAHYQPSIYAHFLTDTQGTPPTPNQYLTISNIVQEYLAENTVSQHAWHVDNMTHPPVSVDSSGAGHRKYLHTTNSAKSRSAKRSETLHRFCTAAHQRWFDTPASLRDTPFTCPPAEVGYSRHAHCRLRQHRMRQSSNYIMNLVEDICSYLNRIGVFEQQFSMHGYVIFLLFRSGQAAIAEILCSELLQVWVEGGGGFNACPAGRSVTTAKRVGKGEWAEY
;
A
#
# COMPACT_ATOMS: atom_id res chain seq x y z
N ALA A 1 16.02 1.95 -16.98
CA ALA A 1 15.66 2.06 -15.56
C ALA A 1 15.71 0.64 -14.98
N GLU A 2 16.15 0.47 -13.74
CA GLU A 2 16.09 -0.84 -13.06
C GLU A 2 14.62 -1.25 -12.89
N SER A 3 14.33 -2.56 -13.01
CA SER A 3 12.97 -3.05 -12.79
C SER A 3 12.65 -3.04 -11.29
N LEU A 4 11.35 -3.05 -10.95
CA LEU A 4 10.91 -3.18 -9.56
C LEU A 4 11.50 -4.43 -8.90
N ALA A 5 11.60 -5.54 -9.64
CA ALA A 5 12.14 -6.80 -9.12
C ALA A 5 13.63 -6.67 -8.75
N ASP A 6 14.42 -5.99 -9.58
CA ASP A 6 15.85 -5.76 -9.33
C ASP A 6 16.05 -4.92 -8.07
N GLN A 7 15.26 -3.84 -7.93
CA GLN A 7 15.32 -2.98 -6.75
C GLN A 7 14.96 -3.74 -5.46
N ARG A 8 13.96 -4.63 -5.49
CA ARG A 8 13.63 -5.50 -4.34
C ARG A 8 14.77 -6.43 -3.98
N GLN A 9 15.45 -7.01 -4.98
CA GLN A 9 16.59 -7.88 -4.73
C GLN A 9 17.74 -7.11 -4.07
N ILE A 10 18.02 -5.88 -4.53
CA ILE A 10 19.03 -5.01 -3.93
C ILE A 10 18.65 -4.68 -2.48
N ILE A 11 17.42 -4.21 -2.23
CA ILE A 11 16.93 -3.86 -0.89
C ILE A 11 17.03 -5.06 0.05
N ASN A 12 16.53 -6.22 -0.36
CA ASN A 12 16.56 -7.44 0.45
C ASN A 12 18.00 -7.89 0.73
N HIS A 13 18.87 -7.84 -0.26
CA HIS A 13 20.29 -8.19 -0.08
C HIS A 13 20.97 -7.26 0.93
N LEU A 14 20.76 -5.95 0.82
CA LEU A 14 21.34 -4.97 1.75
C LEU A 14 20.78 -5.14 3.17
N LEU A 15 19.49 -5.41 3.30
CA LEU A 15 18.85 -5.65 4.60
C LEU A 15 19.39 -6.92 5.26
N GLN A 16 19.43 -8.05 4.53
CA GLN A 16 19.92 -9.33 5.05
C GLN A 16 21.43 -9.31 5.37
N SER A 17 22.20 -8.54 4.61
CA SER A 17 23.64 -8.35 4.86
C SER A 17 23.95 -7.31 5.94
N ASN A 18 22.93 -6.75 6.60
CA ASN A 18 23.06 -5.66 7.59
C ASN A 18 23.80 -4.42 7.07
N HIS A 19 23.76 -4.15 5.76
CA HIS A 19 24.35 -2.99 5.11
C HIS A 19 23.44 -1.76 5.22
N TYR A 20 23.01 -1.42 6.44
CA TYR A 20 21.97 -0.42 6.69
C TYR A 20 22.32 0.96 6.18
N GLN A 21 23.58 1.40 6.26
CA GLN A 21 23.95 2.72 5.74
C GLN A 21 23.71 2.84 4.23
N ALA A 22 24.07 1.81 3.46
CA ALA A 22 23.85 1.80 2.01
C ALA A 22 22.34 1.75 1.70
N LEU A 23 21.59 0.89 2.40
CA LEU A 23 20.13 0.78 2.26
C LEU A 23 19.42 2.11 2.53
N ILE A 24 19.74 2.75 3.66
CA ILE A 24 19.15 4.03 4.06
C ILE A 24 19.47 5.12 3.03
N THR A 25 20.71 5.15 2.54
CA THR A 25 21.13 6.13 1.53
C THR A 25 20.31 5.97 0.26
N GLU A 26 20.09 4.74 -0.21
CA GLU A 26 19.29 4.48 -1.40
C GLU A 26 17.83 4.89 -1.20
N VAL A 27 17.21 4.48 -0.09
CA VAL A 27 15.84 4.88 0.25
C VAL A 27 15.68 6.39 0.28
N LEU A 28 16.55 7.10 1.01
CA LEU A 28 16.44 8.55 1.15
C LEU A 28 16.70 9.29 -0.16
N LYS A 29 17.61 8.78 -1.00
CA LYS A 29 17.88 9.35 -2.33
C LYS A 29 16.66 9.25 -3.25
N GLN A 30 15.90 8.16 -3.16
CA GLN A 30 14.68 7.98 -3.95
C GLN A 30 13.49 8.77 -3.39
N GLU A 31 13.37 8.82 -2.05
CA GLU A 31 12.20 9.40 -1.39
C GLU A 31 12.27 10.91 -1.19
N LEU A 32 13.39 11.46 -0.73
CA LEU A 32 13.48 12.88 -0.35
C LEU A 32 13.16 13.88 -1.46
N PRO A 33 13.45 13.62 -2.76
CA PRO A 33 13.04 14.52 -3.84
C PRO A 33 11.53 14.78 -3.91
N LYS A 34 10.69 13.85 -3.40
CA LYS A 34 9.22 14.00 -3.34
C LYS A 34 8.77 15.09 -2.35
N TYR A 35 9.70 15.60 -1.54
CA TYR A 35 9.45 16.51 -0.42
C TYR A 35 10.15 17.87 -0.55
N THR A 36 10.72 18.23 -1.71
CA THR A 36 11.41 19.52 -1.92
C THR A 36 10.60 20.74 -1.52
N ASN A 37 9.26 20.67 -1.62
CA ASN A 37 8.33 21.74 -1.25
C ASN A 37 7.54 21.43 0.05
N SER A 38 8.00 20.48 0.86
CA SER A 38 7.33 20.06 2.09
C SER A 38 7.61 21.02 3.24
N THR A 39 6.57 21.38 4.00
CA THR A 39 6.72 22.08 5.29
C THR A 39 6.83 21.12 6.48
N VAL A 40 6.67 19.82 6.22
CA VAL A 40 6.68 18.75 7.24
C VAL A 40 8.03 18.05 7.31
N ILE A 41 8.71 17.92 6.17
CA ILE A 41 9.98 17.20 6.03
C ILE A 41 11.04 18.17 5.53
N ASP A 42 12.06 18.41 6.36
CA ASP A 42 13.24 19.17 5.97
C ASP A 42 14.21 18.26 5.20
N THR A 43 14.21 18.35 3.88
CA THR A 43 15.05 17.51 3.01
C THR A 43 16.54 17.78 3.17
N THR A 44 16.94 18.89 3.80
CA THR A 44 18.35 19.24 4.03
C THR A 44 18.94 18.55 5.25
N ASN A 45 18.09 18.10 6.20
CA ASN A 45 18.53 17.47 7.44
C ASN A 45 18.80 15.96 7.29
N MET A 46 19.73 15.63 6.40
CA MET A 46 20.08 14.24 6.08
C MET A 46 20.56 13.45 7.32
N ILE A 47 21.32 14.09 8.21
CA ILE A 47 21.84 13.46 9.43
C ILE A 47 20.69 12.97 10.32
N HIS A 48 19.66 13.78 10.50
CA HIS A 48 18.48 13.39 11.27
C HIS A 48 17.77 12.21 10.60
N HIS A 49 17.47 12.29 9.30
CA HIS A 49 16.76 11.23 8.58
C HIS A 49 17.52 9.91 8.61
N MET A 50 18.83 9.93 8.39
CA MET A 50 19.67 8.73 8.48
C MET A 50 19.63 8.11 9.89
N ARG A 51 19.71 8.94 10.94
CA ARG A 51 19.61 8.49 12.32
C ARG A 51 18.25 7.86 12.61
N GLU A 52 17.17 8.47 12.17
CA GLU A 52 15.82 7.95 12.36
C GLU A 52 15.65 6.60 11.65
N CYS A 53 16.08 6.48 10.39
CA CYS A 53 16.04 5.22 9.66
C CYS A 53 16.89 4.13 10.32
N ALA A 54 18.11 4.46 10.78
CA ALA A 54 18.96 3.49 11.46
C ALA A 54 18.32 2.95 12.74
N LEU A 55 17.65 3.81 13.50
CA LEU A 55 16.94 3.41 14.73
C LEU A 55 15.69 2.58 14.45
N ILE A 56 15.00 2.83 13.33
CA ILE A 56 13.90 1.98 12.86
C ILE A 56 14.42 0.60 12.46
N LEU A 57 15.47 0.52 11.64
CA LEU A 57 16.04 -0.76 11.21
C LEU A 57 16.63 -1.56 12.39
N ALA A 58 17.28 -0.89 13.35
CA ALA A 58 17.80 -1.54 14.55
C ALA A 58 16.70 -2.06 15.50
N SER A 59 15.45 -1.59 15.34
CA SER A 59 14.29 -2.06 16.11
C SER A 59 13.33 -2.92 15.28
N ALA A 60 13.78 -3.39 14.10
CA ALA A 60 13.01 -4.27 13.23
C ALA A 60 12.65 -5.58 13.92
N SER A 61 11.36 -5.89 13.96
CA SER A 61 10.86 -7.19 14.45
C SER A 61 10.81 -8.21 13.30
N PRO A 62 10.68 -9.52 13.60
CA PRO A 62 10.42 -10.52 12.58
C PRO A 62 9.20 -10.22 11.70
N ILE A 63 8.20 -9.53 12.25
CA ILE A 63 6.99 -9.06 11.52
C ILE A 63 7.40 -8.03 10.47
N PHE A 64 8.24 -7.07 10.84
CA PHE A 64 8.75 -6.06 9.93
C PHE A 64 9.57 -6.68 8.79
N THR A 65 10.46 -7.63 9.12
CA THR A 65 11.25 -8.35 8.12
C THR A 65 10.38 -9.17 7.17
N ALA A 66 9.37 -9.88 7.68
CA ALA A 66 8.42 -10.63 6.87
C ALA A 66 7.57 -9.71 5.96
N ALA A 67 7.21 -8.51 6.44
CA ALA A 67 6.50 -7.52 5.64
C ALA A 67 7.33 -7.06 4.43
N ILE A 68 8.62 -6.79 4.64
CA ILE A 68 9.55 -6.39 3.56
C ILE A 68 9.80 -7.55 2.58
N ALA A 69 9.95 -8.77 3.09
CA ALA A 69 10.10 -9.97 2.25
C ALA A 69 8.86 -10.24 1.40
N GLY A 70 7.68 -9.76 1.82
CA GLY A 70 6.41 -9.95 1.14
C GLY A 70 5.66 -11.22 1.53
N ASP A 71 6.16 -11.95 2.52
CA ASP A 71 5.63 -13.23 2.96
C ASP A 71 4.85 -13.15 4.29
N LEU A 72 4.72 -11.95 4.88
CA LEU A 72 3.97 -11.75 6.13
C LEU A 72 2.56 -12.38 6.10
N PRO A 73 1.71 -12.15 5.07
CA PRO A 73 0.37 -12.71 5.06
C PRO A 73 0.34 -14.25 5.11
N SER A 74 1.21 -14.93 4.37
CA SER A 74 1.24 -16.39 4.30
C SER A 74 1.94 -17.01 5.50
N ARG A 75 3.04 -16.39 5.99
CA ARG A 75 3.75 -16.86 7.18
C ARG A 75 2.92 -16.74 8.45
N LEU A 76 2.10 -15.70 8.59
CA LEU A 76 1.19 -15.61 9.74
C LEU A 76 0.15 -16.72 9.79
N LEU A 77 -0.05 -17.50 8.72
CA LEU A 77 -0.93 -18.67 8.74
C LEU A 77 -0.23 -19.94 9.24
N THR A 78 1.10 -20.01 9.13
CA THR A 78 1.86 -21.26 9.30
C THR A 78 2.98 -21.20 10.34
N ASP A 79 3.38 -20.01 10.79
CA ASP A 79 4.50 -19.77 11.70
C ASP A 79 3.98 -19.34 13.10
N PRO A 80 3.91 -20.25 14.09
CA PRO A 80 3.37 -19.95 15.42
C PRO A 80 4.18 -18.89 16.19
N GLU A 81 5.49 -18.81 15.96
CA GLU A 81 6.34 -17.82 16.61
C GLU A 81 6.02 -16.43 16.08
N LEU A 82 5.88 -16.29 14.75
CA LEU A 82 5.48 -15.05 14.12
C LEU A 82 4.06 -14.63 14.55
N GLN A 83 3.12 -15.59 14.68
CA GLN A 83 1.76 -15.33 15.20
C GLN A 83 1.78 -14.76 16.62
N SER A 84 2.57 -15.36 17.52
CA SER A 84 2.72 -14.88 18.89
C SER A 84 3.33 -13.47 18.93
N GLY A 85 4.40 -13.25 18.16
CA GLY A 85 5.02 -11.93 18.03
C GLY A 85 4.07 -10.87 17.47
N TYR A 86 3.29 -11.22 16.45
CA TYR A 86 2.30 -10.32 15.85
C TYR A 86 1.17 -9.99 16.82
N THR A 87 0.72 -10.95 17.62
CA THR A 87 -0.31 -10.72 18.66
C THR A 87 0.19 -9.67 19.65
N ALA A 88 1.40 -9.85 20.19
CA ALA A 88 2.00 -8.87 21.11
C ALA A 88 2.19 -7.49 20.48
N LEU A 89 2.62 -7.43 19.21
CA LEU A 89 2.77 -6.18 18.47
C LEU A 89 1.42 -5.48 18.23
N SER A 90 0.41 -6.24 17.83
CA SER A 90 -0.95 -5.75 17.58
C SER A 90 -1.61 -5.23 18.87
N ASP A 91 -1.40 -5.91 20.00
CA ASP A 91 -1.90 -5.48 21.31
C ASP A 91 -1.32 -4.13 21.70
N ARG A 92 0.00 -3.94 21.55
CA ARG A 92 0.66 -2.65 21.81
C ARG A 92 0.17 -1.54 20.87
N ALA A 93 -0.10 -1.87 19.60
CA ALA A 93 -0.59 -0.92 18.59
C ALA A 93 -2.01 -0.36 18.88
N HIS A 94 -2.68 -0.84 19.92
CA HIS A 94 -3.91 -0.22 20.41
C HIS A 94 -3.66 1.18 20.99
N TYR A 95 -2.52 1.36 21.64
CA TYR A 95 -2.18 2.56 22.41
C TYR A 95 -0.96 3.29 21.82
N GLN A 96 -0.02 2.55 21.24
CA GLN A 96 1.19 3.09 20.65
C GLN A 96 0.99 3.42 19.15
N PRO A 97 1.38 4.62 18.68
CA PRO A 97 1.36 4.94 17.27
C PRO A 97 2.21 3.97 16.44
N SER A 98 1.78 3.68 15.22
CA SER A 98 2.36 2.59 14.44
C SER A 98 2.23 2.80 12.94
N ILE A 99 3.05 2.08 12.18
CA ILE A 99 2.93 1.90 10.74
C ILE A 99 2.16 0.61 10.48
N TYR A 100 1.22 0.67 9.55
CA TYR A 100 0.45 -0.47 9.08
C TYR A 100 0.64 -0.65 7.57
N ALA A 101 0.36 -1.86 7.08
CA ALA A 101 0.36 -2.17 5.66
C ALA A 101 -0.86 -3.02 5.28
N HIS A 102 -1.41 -2.79 4.09
CA HIS A 102 -2.40 -3.65 3.46
C HIS A 102 -1.78 -4.40 2.29
N PHE A 103 -1.91 -5.72 2.24
CA PHE A 103 -1.41 -6.55 1.15
C PHE A 103 -2.57 -7.13 0.34
N LEU A 104 -2.50 -7.03 -0.99
CA LEU A 104 -3.45 -7.68 -1.88
C LEU A 104 -3.10 -9.16 -2.03
N THR A 105 -3.81 -10.02 -1.32
CA THR A 105 -3.63 -11.48 -1.35
C THR A 105 -4.96 -12.19 -1.31
N ASP A 106 -4.94 -13.50 -1.58
CA ASP A 106 -6.07 -14.37 -1.27
C ASP A 106 -6.07 -14.75 0.23
N THR A 107 -7.00 -15.63 0.59
CA THR A 107 -7.15 -16.13 1.98
C THR A 107 -5.96 -16.95 2.49
N GLN A 108 -5.09 -17.43 1.59
CA GLN A 108 -3.87 -18.17 1.94
C GLN A 108 -2.63 -17.27 1.95
N GLY A 109 -2.82 -15.94 1.83
CA GLY A 109 -1.71 -15.00 1.75
C GLY A 109 -0.96 -15.06 0.41
N THR A 110 -1.55 -15.67 -0.62
CA THR A 110 -0.96 -15.76 -1.95
C THR A 110 -1.32 -14.51 -2.76
N PRO A 111 -0.35 -13.76 -3.30
CA PRO A 111 -0.62 -12.57 -4.11
C PRO A 111 -1.10 -12.92 -5.53
N PRO A 112 -1.65 -11.94 -6.28
CA PRO A 112 -1.97 -12.15 -7.68
C PRO A 112 -0.72 -12.44 -8.51
N THR A 113 -0.91 -13.16 -9.62
CA THR A 113 0.11 -13.30 -10.66
C THR A 113 0.22 -12.01 -11.49
N PRO A 114 1.32 -11.79 -12.23
CA PRO A 114 1.43 -10.72 -13.20
C PRO A 114 0.27 -10.68 -14.20
N ASN A 115 -0.18 -11.82 -14.72
CA ASN A 115 -1.32 -11.89 -15.66
C ASN A 115 -2.65 -11.47 -14.99
N GLN A 116 -2.88 -11.88 -13.75
CA GLN A 116 -4.05 -11.44 -12.99
C GLN A 116 -3.99 -9.93 -12.70
N TYR A 117 -2.81 -9.41 -12.34
CA TYR A 117 -2.61 -7.99 -12.09
C TYR A 117 -2.79 -7.12 -13.35
N LEU A 118 -2.33 -7.63 -14.51
CA LEU A 118 -2.62 -7.01 -15.81
C LEU A 118 -4.13 -6.99 -16.10
N THR A 119 -4.83 -8.08 -15.81
CA THR A 119 -6.29 -8.17 -15.98
C THR A 119 -7.00 -7.12 -15.13
N ILE A 120 -6.61 -6.97 -13.85
CA ILE A 120 -7.13 -5.92 -12.96
C ILE A 120 -6.88 -4.54 -13.58
N SER A 121 -5.65 -4.26 -14.05
CA SER A 121 -5.31 -3.00 -14.70
C SER A 121 -6.16 -2.71 -15.94
N ASN A 122 -6.42 -3.70 -16.78
CA ASN A 122 -7.27 -3.55 -17.97
C ASN A 122 -8.70 -3.16 -17.60
N ILE A 123 -9.26 -3.76 -16.53
CA ILE A 123 -10.59 -3.38 -16.02
C ILE A 123 -10.57 -1.96 -15.46
N VAL A 124 -9.49 -1.52 -14.80
CA VAL A 124 -9.34 -0.12 -14.37
C VAL A 124 -9.31 0.83 -15.57
N GLN A 125 -8.61 0.49 -16.65
CA GLN A 125 -8.59 1.32 -17.88
C GLN A 125 -9.96 1.43 -18.51
N GLU A 126 -10.70 0.33 -18.61
CA GLU A 126 -12.08 0.35 -19.10
C GLU A 126 -12.99 1.19 -18.19
N TYR A 127 -12.82 1.05 -16.87
CA TYR A 127 -13.57 1.82 -15.89
C TYR A 127 -13.32 3.33 -16.02
N LEU A 128 -12.10 3.74 -16.39
CA LEU A 128 -11.71 5.12 -16.67
C LEU A 128 -12.27 5.67 -17.99
N ALA A 129 -12.64 4.81 -18.95
CA ALA A 129 -13.02 5.23 -20.28
C ALA A 129 -14.16 6.27 -20.26
N GLU A 130 -14.03 7.24 -21.14
CA GLU A 130 -15.00 8.30 -21.38
C GLU A 130 -15.70 8.02 -22.71
N ASN A 131 -17.00 8.35 -22.80
CA ASN A 131 -17.80 8.24 -24.03
C ASN A 131 -17.98 6.82 -24.58
N THR A 132 -17.61 5.79 -23.81
CA THR A 132 -17.93 4.39 -24.09
C THR A 132 -18.71 3.78 -22.92
N VAL A 133 -19.67 2.92 -23.24
CA VAL A 133 -20.37 2.14 -22.23
C VAL A 133 -19.41 1.04 -21.78
N SER A 134 -18.88 1.17 -20.56
CA SER A 134 -18.11 0.08 -19.94
C SER A 134 -19.04 -1.09 -19.64
N GLN A 135 -18.59 -2.29 -20.00
CA GLN A 135 -19.29 -3.54 -19.75
C GLN A 135 -19.23 -3.92 -18.26
N HIS A 136 -18.17 -3.52 -17.55
CA HIS A 136 -17.92 -3.96 -16.19
C HIS A 136 -18.20 -2.88 -15.12
N ALA A 137 -18.18 -1.60 -15.47
CA ALA A 137 -18.22 -0.51 -14.49
C ALA A 137 -19.43 -0.56 -13.54
N TRP A 138 -20.63 -0.84 -14.06
CA TRP A 138 -21.82 -0.93 -13.21
C TRP A 138 -21.70 -2.08 -12.19
N HIS A 139 -21.17 -3.24 -12.61
CA HIS A 139 -21.00 -4.38 -11.72
C HIS A 139 -19.95 -4.09 -10.64
N VAL A 140 -18.81 -3.53 -11.02
CA VAL A 140 -17.74 -3.12 -10.09
C VAL A 140 -18.28 -2.10 -9.07
N ASP A 141 -18.99 -1.07 -9.53
CA ASP A 141 -19.62 -0.06 -8.68
C ASP A 141 -20.72 -0.62 -7.77
N ASN A 142 -21.18 -1.85 -7.96
CA ASN A 142 -22.19 -2.47 -7.12
C ASN A 142 -21.67 -3.69 -6.34
N MET A 143 -20.35 -3.93 -6.31
CA MET A 143 -19.77 -4.93 -5.41
C MET A 143 -19.90 -4.55 -3.95
N THR A 144 -19.88 -3.24 -3.64
CA THR A 144 -20.03 -2.71 -2.28
C THR A 144 -20.95 -1.50 -2.24
N HIS A 145 -21.49 -1.18 -1.06
CA HIS A 145 -22.30 0.02 -0.87
C HIS A 145 -21.47 1.32 -1.00
N PRO A 146 -22.08 2.45 -1.40
CA PRO A 146 -23.47 2.60 -1.87
C PRO A 146 -23.64 2.10 -3.32
N PRO A 147 -24.83 1.58 -3.69
CA PRO A 147 -25.07 1.10 -5.05
C PRO A 147 -25.19 2.27 -6.03
N VAL A 148 -24.90 1.99 -7.30
CA VAL A 148 -25.05 2.91 -8.43
C VAL A 148 -26.13 2.37 -9.37
N SER A 149 -27.11 3.20 -9.75
CA SER A 149 -28.15 2.77 -10.71
C SER A 149 -27.56 2.53 -12.10
N VAL A 150 -28.21 1.65 -12.87
CA VAL A 150 -27.81 1.35 -14.26
C VAL A 150 -27.77 2.63 -15.10
N ASP A 151 -28.80 3.47 -15.01
CA ASP A 151 -28.88 4.73 -15.76
C ASP A 151 -27.73 5.69 -15.41
N SER A 152 -27.39 5.82 -14.13
CA SER A 152 -26.29 6.68 -13.68
C SER A 152 -24.94 6.17 -14.21
N SER A 153 -24.70 4.86 -14.11
CA SER A 153 -23.50 4.23 -14.66
C SER A 153 -23.42 4.36 -16.19
N GLY A 154 -24.55 4.20 -16.88
CA GLY A 154 -24.69 4.38 -18.33
C GLY A 154 -24.42 5.82 -18.78
N ALA A 155 -24.81 6.81 -17.95
CA ALA A 155 -24.45 8.22 -18.13
C ALA A 155 -22.99 8.53 -17.77
N GLY A 156 -22.17 7.52 -17.46
CA GLY A 156 -20.74 7.68 -17.21
C GLY A 156 -20.37 7.94 -15.74
N HIS A 157 -21.30 7.82 -14.79
CA HIS A 157 -20.96 7.85 -13.36
C HIS A 157 -20.02 6.69 -13.00
N ARG A 158 -19.03 6.98 -12.16
CA ARG A 158 -18.02 6.03 -11.71
C ARG A 158 -17.74 6.28 -10.23
N LYS A 159 -18.25 5.45 -9.32
CA LYS A 159 -18.17 5.66 -7.85
C LYS A 159 -16.80 6.13 -7.38
N TYR A 160 -15.76 5.41 -7.80
CA TYR A 160 -14.38 5.65 -7.39
C TYR A 160 -13.73 6.90 -7.98
N LEU A 161 -14.31 7.53 -9.01
CA LEU A 161 -13.80 8.78 -9.58
C LEU A 161 -14.42 10.03 -8.96
N HIS A 162 -15.45 9.89 -8.12
CA HIS A 162 -16.09 11.03 -7.46
C HIS A 162 -15.57 11.28 -6.04
N THR A 163 -15.45 12.55 -5.69
CA THR A 163 -15.18 13.02 -4.33
C THR A 163 -16.38 13.82 -3.84
N THR A 164 -16.45 14.10 -2.54
CA THR A 164 -17.47 15.00 -1.97
C THR A 164 -17.51 16.36 -2.68
N ASN A 165 -16.34 16.85 -3.11
CA ASN A 165 -16.18 18.16 -3.76
C ASN A 165 -16.36 18.10 -5.29
N SER A 166 -16.45 16.89 -5.87
CA SER A 166 -16.63 16.67 -7.31
C SER A 166 -17.88 15.82 -7.59
N ALA A 167 -18.94 15.97 -6.79
CA ALA A 167 -20.15 15.15 -6.95
C ALA A 167 -20.75 15.20 -8.37
N LYS A 168 -20.54 16.31 -9.10
CA LYS A 168 -21.07 16.53 -10.45
C LYS A 168 -20.14 16.06 -11.59
N SER A 169 -18.86 15.79 -11.32
CA SER A 169 -17.88 15.43 -12.36
C SER A 169 -16.78 14.50 -11.84
N ARG A 170 -16.21 13.70 -12.73
CA ARG A 170 -15.06 12.84 -12.38
C ARG A 170 -13.90 13.70 -11.89
N SER A 171 -13.23 13.26 -10.82
CA SER A 171 -12.06 13.93 -10.27
C SER A 171 -10.86 13.70 -11.20
N ALA A 172 -10.41 14.75 -11.89
CA ALA A 172 -9.24 14.70 -12.77
C ALA A 172 -8.01 14.10 -12.07
N LYS A 173 -7.78 14.48 -10.80
CA LYS A 173 -6.68 13.93 -9.99
C LYS A 173 -6.79 12.42 -9.78
N ARG A 174 -7.99 11.89 -9.54
CA ARG A 174 -8.20 10.45 -9.38
C ARG A 174 -8.01 9.72 -10.70
N SER A 175 -8.55 10.25 -11.79
CA SER A 175 -8.35 9.70 -13.13
C SER A 175 -6.87 9.63 -13.50
N GLU A 176 -6.13 10.73 -13.33
CA GLU A 176 -4.69 10.79 -13.60
C GLU A 176 -3.90 9.78 -12.78
N THR A 177 -4.24 9.63 -11.50
CA THR A 177 -3.58 8.67 -10.61
C THR A 177 -3.86 7.23 -11.01
N LEU A 178 -5.09 6.90 -11.41
CA LEU A 178 -5.42 5.57 -11.90
C LEU A 178 -4.80 5.28 -13.27
N HIS A 179 -4.63 6.28 -14.13
CA HIS A 179 -3.83 6.13 -15.34
C HIS A 179 -2.37 5.80 -15.01
N ARG A 180 -1.75 6.49 -14.03
CA ARG A 180 -0.39 6.15 -13.57
C ARG A 180 -0.32 4.71 -13.03
N PHE A 181 -1.29 4.30 -12.22
CA PHE A 181 -1.41 2.93 -11.74
C PHE A 181 -1.45 1.92 -12.90
N CYS A 182 -2.31 2.14 -13.90
CA CYS A 182 -2.42 1.26 -15.05
C CYS A 182 -1.11 1.19 -15.85
N THR A 183 -0.51 2.34 -16.16
CA THR A 183 0.78 2.39 -16.87
C THR A 183 1.86 1.60 -16.14
N ALA A 184 1.96 1.78 -14.82
CA ALA A 184 2.98 1.10 -14.02
C ALA A 184 2.70 -0.41 -13.86
N ALA A 185 1.43 -0.81 -13.75
CA ALA A 185 1.05 -2.22 -13.75
C ALA A 185 1.40 -2.93 -15.08
N HIS A 186 1.17 -2.25 -16.21
CA HIS A 186 1.59 -2.75 -17.54
C HIS A 186 3.11 -2.84 -17.65
N GLN A 187 3.82 -1.82 -17.18
CA GLN A 187 5.29 -1.84 -17.19
C GLN A 187 5.83 -2.99 -16.35
N ARG A 188 5.30 -3.19 -15.13
CA ARG A 188 5.66 -4.33 -14.27
C ARG A 188 5.41 -5.67 -14.94
N TRP A 189 4.29 -5.83 -15.66
CA TRP A 189 4.02 -7.04 -16.44
C TRP A 189 5.01 -7.22 -17.61
N PHE A 190 5.33 -6.14 -18.33
CA PHE A 190 6.28 -6.16 -19.43
C PHE A 190 7.68 -6.58 -18.96
N ASP A 191 8.14 -5.99 -17.85
CA ASP A 191 9.43 -6.27 -17.22
C ASP A 191 9.49 -7.68 -16.60
N THR A 192 8.34 -8.29 -16.32
CA THR A 192 8.29 -9.66 -15.79
C THR A 192 8.59 -10.69 -16.88
N PRO A 193 9.61 -11.57 -16.70
CA PRO A 193 9.91 -12.64 -17.63
C PRO A 193 8.68 -13.50 -17.94
N ALA A 194 8.50 -13.90 -19.20
CA ALA A 194 7.32 -14.65 -19.62
C ALA A 194 7.06 -15.91 -18.79
N SER A 195 8.12 -16.61 -18.38
CA SER A 195 8.06 -17.81 -17.53
C SER A 195 7.53 -17.56 -16.11
N LEU A 196 7.48 -16.31 -15.65
CA LEU A 196 7.02 -15.93 -14.31
C LEU A 196 5.65 -15.24 -14.32
N ARG A 197 5.02 -15.06 -15.49
CA ARG A 197 3.76 -14.30 -15.60
C ARG A 197 2.54 -14.98 -14.98
N ASP A 198 2.61 -16.29 -14.79
CA ASP A 198 1.61 -17.11 -14.11
C ASP A 198 2.06 -17.55 -12.71
N THR A 199 3.22 -17.08 -12.25
CA THR A 199 3.69 -17.30 -10.88
C THR A 199 3.23 -16.13 -10.01
N PRO A 200 2.67 -16.37 -8.81
CA PRO A 200 2.35 -15.30 -7.87
C PRO A 200 3.55 -14.38 -7.63
N PHE A 201 3.28 -13.08 -7.44
CA PHE A 201 4.35 -12.15 -7.09
C PHE A 201 5.09 -12.57 -5.81
N THR A 202 6.40 -12.36 -5.73
CA THR A 202 7.13 -12.61 -4.48
C THR A 202 6.70 -11.65 -3.36
N CYS A 203 6.48 -10.37 -3.69
CA CYS A 203 5.88 -9.42 -2.74
C CYS A 203 4.58 -8.85 -3.30
N PRO A 204 3.46 -8.96 -2.55
CA PRO A 204 2.15 -8.49 -2.98
C PRO A 204 2.13 -7.01 -3.33
N PRO A 205 1.25 -6.56 -4.26
CA PRO A 205 0.85 -5.18 -4.31
C PRO A 205 0.30 -4.74 -2.94
N ALA A 206 0.77 -3.60 -2.42
CA ALA A 206 0.44 -3.20 -1.06
C ALA A 206 0.18 -1.69 -0.89
N GLU A 207 -0.26 -1.29 0.29
CA GLU A 207 -0.42 0.10 0.75
C GLU A 207 0.24 0.20 2.12
N VAL A 208 0.90 1.32 2.42
CA VAL A 208 1.52 1.58 3.72
C VAL A 208 1.03 2.90 4.25
N GLY A 209 0.66 2.94 5.52
CA GLY A 209 0.21 4.15 6.18
C GLY A 209 0.59 4.23 7.65
N TYR A 210 0.55 5.46 8.15
CA TYR A 210 0.69 5.76 9.57
C TYR A 210 -0.66 5.88 10.29
N SER A 211 -0.73 5.44 11.55
CA SER A 211 -1.84 5.77 12.44
C SER A 211 -1.41 5.91 13.89
N ARG A 212 -2.08 6.80 14.64
CA ARG A 212 -1.99 6.84 16.12
C ARG A 212 -2.66 5.60 16.75
N HIS A 213 -3.73 5.11 16.12
CA HIS A 213 -4.51 3.96 16.58
C HIS A 213 -4.71 3.02 15.39
N ALA A 214 -3.75 2.14 15.12
CA ALA A 214 -3.79 1.32 13.91
C ALA A 214 -4.96 0.35 13.91
N HIS A 215 -5.35 -0.24 15.04
CA HIS A 215 -6.53 -1.12 15.11
C HIS A 215 -7.82 -0.43 14.60
N CYS A 216 -8.06 0.83 15.01
CA CYS A 216 -9.18 1.62 14.53
C CYS A 216 -9.05 1.92 13.03
N ARG A 217 -7.85 2.26 12.58
CA ARG A 217 -7.57 2.60 11.17
C ARG A 217 -7.74 1.41 10.24
N LEU A 218 -7.24 0.24 10.63
CA LEU A 218 -7.42 -1.03 9.90
C LEU A 218 -8.90 -1.40 9.82
N ARG A 219 -9.66 -1.23 10.92
CA ARG A 219 -11.12 -1.43 10.91
C ARG A 219 -11.83 -0.45 9.96
N GLN A 220 -11.44 0.82 9.96
CA GLN A 220 -11.97 1.82 9.02
C GLN A 220 -11.70 1.43 7.55
N HIS A 221 -10.50 0.94 7.24
CA HIS A 221 -10.18 0.43 5.90
C HIS A 221 -11.05 -0.77 5.51
N ARG A 222 -11.24 -1.75 6.41
CA ARG A 222 -12.15 -2.89 6.18
C ARG A 222 -13.59 -2.44 5.92
N MET A 223 -14.04 -1.39 6.61
CA MET A 223 -15.36 -0.78 6.40
C MET A 223 -15.39 0.24 5.25
N ARG A 224 -14.25 0.45 4.56
CA ARG A 224 -14.06 1.40 3.46
C ARG A 224 -14.37 2.85 3.81
N GLN A 225 -14.25 3.21 5.08
CA GLN A 225 -14.45 4.56 5.59
C GLN A 225 -13.15 5.35 5.53
N SER A 226 -13.14 6.46 4.78
CA SER A 226 -11.93 7.29 4.59
C SER A 226 -10.70 6.45 4.17
N SER A 227 -10.94 5.51 3.26
CA SER A 227 -9.95 4.55 2.76
C SER A 227 -9.34 5.03 1.43
N ASN A 228 -8.26 4.39 1.01
CA ASN A 228 -7.65 4.59 -0.29
C ASN A 228 -8.61 4.09 -1.39
N TYR A 229 -9.01 4.98 -2.30
CA TYR A 229 -9.99 4.67 -3.33
C TYR A 229 -9.44 3.71 -4.41
N ILE A 230 -8.12 3.68 -4.64
CA ILE A 230 -7.48 2.76 -5.60
C ILE A 230 -7.55 1.35 -5.04
N MET A 231 -7.16 1.20 -3.77
CA MET A 231 -7.21 -0.05 -3.04
C MET A 231 -8.63 -0.65 -3.05
N ASN A 232 -9.64 0.17 -2.74
CA ASN A 232 -11.04 -0.27 -2.75
C ASN A 232 -11.55 -0.62 -4.16
N LEU A 233 -11.19 0.16 -5.19
CA LEU A 233 -11.54 -0.14 -6.59
C LEU A 233 -10.95 -1.49 -7.03
N VAL A 234 -9.66 -1.71 -6.73
CA VAL A 234 -8.97 -2.96 -7.07
C VAL A 234 -9.63 -4.15 -6.36
N GLU A 235 -9.97 -4.03 -5.09
CA GLU A 235 -10.67 -5.09 -4.35
C GLU A 235 -12.07 -5.39 -4.91
N ASP A 236 -12.83 -4.37 -5.35
CA ASP A 236 -14.11 -4.57 -6.04
C ASP A 236 -13.94 -5.25 -7.39
N ILE A 237 -12.91 -4.89 -8.15
CA ILE A 237 -12.58 -5.56 -9.42
C ILE A 237 -12.24 -7.03 -9.16
N CYS A 238 -11.39 -7.33 -8.18
CA CYS A 238 -11.05 -8.71 -7.81
C CYS A 238 -12.30 -9.51 -7.40
N SER A 239 -13.17 -8.90 -6.58
CA SER A 239 -14.42 -9.53 -6.14
C SER A 239 -15.35 -9.82 -7.31
N TYR A 240 -15.45 -8.89 -8.26
CA TYR A 240 -16.23 -9.07 -9.48
C TYR A 240 -15.65 -10.18 -10.36
N LEU A 241 -14.34 -10.17 -10.62
CA LEU A 241 -13.65 -11.17 -11.44
C LEU A 241 -13.75 -12.57 -10.85
N ASN A 242 -13.70 -12.71 -9.52
CA ASN A 242 -13.97 -13.97 -8.85
C ASN A 242 -15.42 -14.41 -9.02
N ARG A 243 -16.39 -13.49 -8.82
CA ARG A 243 -17.82 -13.78 -8.95
C ARG A 243 -18.22 -14.28 -10.33
N ILE A 244 -17.58 -13.80 -11.39
CA ILE A 244 -17.84 -14.23 -12.77
C ILE A 244 -16.96 -15.40 -13.23
N GLY A 245 -16.15 -15.97 -12.33
CA GLY A 245 -15.30 -17.13 -12.60
C GLY A 245 -14.04 -16.85 -13.43
N VAL A 246 -13.64 -15.59 -13.60
CA VAL A 246 -12.37 -15.23 -14.26
C VAL A 246 -11.19 -15.49 -13.32
N PHE A 247 -11.35 -15.17 -12.03
CA PHE A 247 -10.38 -15.54 -11.00
C PHE A 247 -10.92 -16.69 -10.16
N GLU A 248 -10.13 -17.74 -10.00
CA GLU A 248 -10.42 -18.79 -9.04
C GLU A 248 -10.28 -18.27 -7.61
N GLN A 249 -9.27 -17.43 -7.36
CA GLN A 249 -8.98 -16.86 -6.05
C GLN A 249 -9.82 -15.61 -5.77
N GLN A 250 -10.19 -15.44 -4.50
CA GLN A 250 -10.76 -14.20 -4.00
C GLN A 250 -9.66 -13.33 -3.38
N PHE A 251 -9.13 -12.38 -4.16
CA PHE A 251 -8.15 -11.43 -3.66
C PHE A 251 -8.81 -10.27 -2.91
N SER A 252 -8.26 -9.94 -1.73
CA SER A 252 -8.70 -8.81 -0.91
C SER A 252 -7.52 -8.14 -0.18
N MET A 253 -7.78 -7.01 0.48
CA MET A 253 -6.75 -6.25 1.18
C MET A 253 -6.60 -6.69 2.63
N HIS A 254 -5.54 -7.43 2.92
CA HIS A 254 -5.23 -7.92 4.26
C HIS A 254 -4.32 -6.94 5.00
N GLY A 255 -4.88 -6.30 6.04
CA GLY A 255 -4.20 -5.26 6.81
C GLY A 255 -3.50 -5.75 8.07
N TYR A 256 -2.25 -5.31 8.28
CA TYR A 256 -1.39 -5.68 9.41
C TYR A 256 -0.67 -4.47 9.99
N VAL A 257 -0.40 -4.48 11.30
CA VAL A 257 0.56 -3.55 11.91
C VAL A 257 1.97 -4.10 11.70
N ILE A 258 2.89 -3.29 11.16
CA ILE A 258 4.24 -3.75 10.80
C ILE A 258 5.34 -3.09 11.62
N PHE A 259 5.09 -1.94 12.25
CA PHE A 259 6.10 -1.27 13.08
C PHE A 259 5.45 -0.38 14.15
N LEU A 260 5.99 -0.40 15.37
CA LEU A 260 5.60 0.51 16.45
C LEU A 260 6.56 1.70 16.52
N LEU A 261 6.04 2.91 16.70
CA LEU A 261 6.84 4.12 16.80
C LEU A 261 7.20 4.41 18.25
N PHE A 262 8.42 4.86 18.50
CA PHE A 262 8.93 5.12 19.85
C PHE A 262 9.12 6.62 20.14
N ARG A 263 9.03 7.47 19.10
CA ARG A 263 9.02 8.93 19.25
C ARG A 263 8.27 9.61 18.12
N SER A 264 7.76 10.81 18.40
CA SER A 264 7.00 11.59 17.42
C SER A 264 7.77 11.90 16.14
N GLY A 265 9.08 12.18 16.25
CA GLY A 265 9.95 12.45 15.10
C GLY A 265 10.10 11.28 14.13
N GLN A 266 9.88 10.04 14.59
CA GLN A 266 9.95 8.85 13.73
C GLN A 266 8.77 8.75 12.78
N ALA A 267 7.60 9.30 13.11
CA ALA A 267 6.37 8.93 12.42
C ALA A 267 6.43 9.14 10.90
N ALA A 268 6.94 10.31 10.47
CA ALA A 268 7.05 10.59 9.04
C ALA A 268 8.13 9.73 8.37
N ILE A 269 9.31 9.64 8.99
CA ILE A 269 10.44 8.91 8.41
C ILE A 269 10.16 7.41 8.36
N ALA A 270 9.45 6.86 9.35
CA ALA A 270 9.00 5.49 9.34
C ALA A 270 8.01 5.22 8.22
N GLU A 271 7.00 6.07 8.02
CA GLU A 271 6.05 5.90 6.91
C GLU A 271 6.76 5.96 5.55
N ILE A 272 7.72 6.88 5.38
CA ILE A 272 8.56 7.02 4.18
C ILE A 272 9.41 5.76 3.96
N LEU A 273 10.19 5.38 4.96
CA LEU A 273 11.09 4.22 4.91
C LEU A 273 10.31 2.94 4.62
N CYS A 274 9.19 2.70 5.31
CA CYS A 274 8.39 1.50 5.09
C CYS A 274 7.75 1.50 3.71
N SER A 275 7.26 2.65 3.22
CA SER A 275 6.66 2.74 1.89
C SER A 275 7.66 2.39 0.79
N GLU A 276 8.92 2.83 0.95
CA GLU A 276 9.98 2.52 -0.01
C GLU A 276 10.50 1.09 0.13
N LEU A 277 10.72 0.58 1.33
CA LEU A 277 11.17 -0.80 1.52
C LEU A 277 10.16 -1.83 0.98
N LEU A 278 8.87 -1.56 1.10
CA LEU A 278 7.81 -2.41 0.51
C LEU A 278 7.50 -2.04 -0.95
N GLN A 279 8.05 -0.93 -1.43
CA GLN A 279 7.86 -0.35 -2.76
C GLN A 279 6.38 -0.26 -3.18
N VAL A 280 5.57 0.39 -2.35
CA VAL A 280 4.10 0.39 -2.49
C VAL A 280 3.53 1.50 -3.37
N TRP A 281 4.38 2.16 -4.16
CA TRP A 281 3.98 3.31 -4.98
C TRP A 281 3.16 2.90 -6.20
N VAL A 282 2.16 3.73 -6.55
CA VAL A 282 1.40 3.54 -7.80
C VAL A 282 2.29 3.71 -9.02
N GLU A 283 3.26 4.63 -8.99
CA GLU A 283 4.16 4.90 -10.11
C GLU A 283 5.13 3.74 -10.41
N GLY A 284 5.41 2.88 -9.42
CA GLY A 284 6.28 1.70 -9.59
C GLY A 284 5.52 0.40 -9.87
N GLY A 285 4.17 0.43 -9.88
CA GLY A 285 3.33 -0.76 -10.06
C GLY A 285 3.40 -1.73 -8.87
N GLY A 286 4.06 -1.32 -7.77
CA GLY A 286 4.28 -2.11 -6.58
C GLY A 286 3.19 -1.98 -5.52
N GLY A 287 2.25 -1.04 -5.68
CA GLY A 287 1.17 -0.88 -4.73
C GLY A 287 0.19 0.26 -5.03
N PHE A 288 -0.39 0.80 -3.96
CA PHE A 288 -1.53 1.72 -4.01
C PHE A 288 -1.25 3.09 -3.36
N ASN A 289 -0.04 3.34 -2.86
CA ASN A 289 0.32 4.66 -2.33
C ASN A 289 0.46 5.65 -3.48
N ALA A 290 -0.43 6.63 -3.53
CA ALA A 290 -0.45 7.69 -4.56
C ALA A 290 -0.05 9.07 -4.05
N CYS A 291 0.05 9.23 -2.73
CA CYS A 291 0.46 10.47 -2.09
C CYS A 291 1.76 10.22 -1.34
N PRO A 292 2.72 11.17 -1.33
CA PRO A 292 3.95 11.00 -0.57
C PRO A 292 3.67 10.73 0.91
N ALA A 293 4.36 9.73 1.44
CA ALA A 293 4.31 9.30 2.84
C ALA A 293 4.78 10.41 3.80
N GLY A 294 4.48 10.29 5.08
CA GLY A 294 4.94 11.22 6.11
C GLY A 294 4.22 12.58 6.13
N ARG A 295 3.29 12.85 5.20
CA ARG A 295 2.51 14.09 5.18
C ARG A 295 1.39 14.12 6.22
N SER A 296 0.82 12.97 6.55
CA SER A 296 -0.38 12.84 7.38
C SER A 296 -0.10 12.33 8.80
N VAL A 297 1.06 12.69 9.37
CA VAL A 297 1.52 12.18 10.67
C VAL A 297 1.33 13.15 11.85
N THR A 298 0.57 14.23 11.64
CA THR A 298 0.46 15.32 12.63
C THR A 298 -0.09 14.86 13.99
N THR A 299 -0.85 13.76 14.03
CA THR A 299 -1.36 13.17 15.27
C THR A 299 -0.28 12.55 16.14
N ALA A 300 0.91 12.24 15.60
CA ALA A 300 2.07 11.81 16.40
C ALA A 300 2.53 12.91 17.38
N LYS A 301 2.39 14.18 16.99
CA LYS A 301 2.72 15.34 17.85
C LYS A 301 1.69 15.55 18.97
N ARG A 302 0.55 14.86 18.93
CA ARG A 302 -0.53 14.94 19.94
C ARG A 302 -0.39 13.89 21.05
N VAL A 303 0.58 12.99 20.94
CA VAL A 303 0.93 12.02 21.99
C VAL A 303 1.82 12.73 23.01
N GLY A 304 1.48 12.60 24.29
CA GLY A 304 2.16 13.30 25.38
C GLY A 304 3.61 12.84 25.54
N LYS A 305 4.49 13.71 26.06
CA LYS A 305 5.89 13.31 26.36
C LYS A 305 5.97 12.16 27.35
N GLY A 306 5.05 12.11 28.33
CA GLY A 306 4.93 11.00 29.28
C GLY A 306 4.53 9.70 28.59
N GLU A 307 3.51 9.74 27.73
CA GLU A 307 3.08 8.58 26.92
C GLU A 307 4.24 8.03 26.07
N TRP A 308 5.03 8.91 25.43
CA TRP A 308 6.21 8.48 24.66
C TRP A 308 7.30 7.82 25.52
N ALA A 309 7.44 8.20 26.79
CA ALA A 309 8.45 7.64 27.69
C ALA A 309 8.05 6.25 28.22
N GLU A 310 6.78 5.88 28.11
CA GLU A 310 6.24 4.58 28.50
C GLU A 310 6.36 3.51 27.39
N TYR A 311 6.71 3.93 26.17
CA TYR A 311 6.79 3.08 24.97
C TYR A 311 8.20 2.57 24.68
#